data_AF-A0A2P8IJ18-F1
#
_entry.id   AF-A0A2P8IJ18-F1
#
_cell.length_a   1.000
_cell.length_b   1.000
_cell.length_c   1.000
_cell.angle_alpha   90.00
_cell.angle_beta   90.00
_cell.angle_gamma   90.00
#
_symmetry.space_group_name_H-M   'P 1'
#
loop_
_entity.id
_entity.type
_entity.pdbx_description
1 polymer ?
#
loop_
_entity_poly.entity_id
_entity_poly.type
_entity_poly.pdbx_seq_one_letter_code
_entity_poly.pdbx_strand_id
1 'polypeptide(L)'
;MAVNKPNEWSELREWLAARIVYADLTDFAEADRGRLARALTAVMSALGDGPGGDRGDRGDSGDGGDSGAAVEVVRGELGRGGEARADDVLRTHLAIALAARTADVRGIGPDGALVVANARQWAECRELVEEIIALSPHPELIAFATGLRGRLVEARRWRWVEPDVWTAAVVGLAVLVLPFVGAAIGSAVVTVAGVAVGGALVFGFVMAHRRRGWAVDPGR
;
A
#
# COMPACT_ATOMS: atom_id res chain seq x y z
N MET A 1 9.57 25.71 10.67
CA MET A 1 10.37 24.52 10.34
C MET A 1 9.79 23.34 11.10
N ALA A 2 9.07 22.45 10.42
CA ALA A 2 8.59 21.22 11.05
C ALA A 2 9.80 20.31 11.27
N VAL A 3 10.14 20.06 12.53
CA VAL A 3 11.11 19.03 12.88
C VAL A 3 10.52 17.70 12.36
N ASN A 4 11.22 17.04 11.43
CA ASN A 4 10.84 15.74 10.88
C ASN A 4 10.57 14.77 12.04
N LYS A 5 9.31 14.59 12.41
CA LYS A 5 8.93 13.51 13.32
C LYS A 5 9.25 12.18 12.62
N PRO A 6 9.63 11.14 13.37
CA PRO A 6 9.75 9.79 12.80
C PRO A 6 8.44 9.45 12.07
N ASN A 7 8.56 9.01 10.82
CA ASN A 7 7.42 8.51 10.04
C ASN A 7 7.41 6.97 10.10
N GLU A 8 6.28 6.34 9.74
CA GLU A 8 6.12 4.87 9.82
C GLU A 8 7.20 4.14 9.02
N TRP A 9 7.72 4.76 7.94
CA TRP A 9 8.86 4.22 7.21
C TRP A 9 10.13 4.15 8.06
N SER A 10 10.48 5.22 8.77
CA SER A 10 11.70 5.24 9.59
C SER A 10 11.68 4.17 10.69
N GLU A 11 10.52 3.96 11.31
CA GLU A 11 10.30 2.89 12.29
C GLU A 11 10.38 1.50 11.65
N LEU A 12 9.70 1.30 10.51
CA LEU A 12 9.76 0.05 9.77
C LEU A 12 11.19 -0.28 9.33
N ARG A 13 11.94 0.71 8.87
CA ARG A 13 13.33 0.55 8.45
C ARG A 13 14.21 0.11 9.61
N GLU A 14 14.12 0.80 10.75
CA GLU A 14 14.87 0.43 11.95
C GLU A 14 14.52 -0.99 12.40
N TRP A 15 13.22 -1.31 12.38
CA TRP A 15 12.72 -2.65 12.67
C TRP A 15 13.30 -3.69 11.71
N LEU A 16 13.27 -3.45 10.39
CA LEU A 16 13.80 -4.36 9.35
C LEU A 16 15.31 -4.54 9.47
N ALA A 17 16.06 -3.45 9.68
CA ALA A 17 17.51 -3.49 9.85
C ALA A 17 17.92 -4.36 11.06
N ALA A 18 17.16 -4.30 12.15
CA ALA A 18 17.37 -5.16 13.31
C ALA A 18 17.08 -6.65 13.06
N ARG A 19 16.37 -7.01 11.97
CA ARG A 19 16.07 -8.40 11.59
C ARG A 19 17.00 -8.94 10.52
N ILE A 20 17.93 -8.15 10.02
CA ILE A 20 18.96 -8.65 9.12
C ILE A 20 19.77 -9.70 9.86
N VAL A 21 19.74 -10.92 9.34
CA VAL A 21 20.51 -12.03 9.90
C VAL A 21 21.96 -11.82 9.49
N TYR A 22 22.76 -11.31 10.41
CA TYR A 22 24.21 -11.33 10.29
C TYR A 22 24.69 -12.77 10.47
N ALA A 23 24.63 -13.53 9.38
CA ALA A 23 25.28 -14.82 9.34
C ALA A 23 26.80 -14.58 9.27
N ASP A 24 27.58 -15.29 10.10
CA ASP A 24 29.02 -15.29 9.95
C ASP A 24 29.34 -15.90 8.58
N LEU A 25 29.74 -15.04 7.65
CA LEU A 25 30.00 -15.46 6.27
C LEU A 25 31.12 -16.51 6.24
N THR A 26 32.02 -16.53 7.22
CA THR A 26 33.14 -17.47 7.25
C THR A 26 32.73 -18.94 7.37
N ASP A 27 31.51 -19.21 7.86
CA ASP A 27 30.90 -20.55 7.92
C ASP A 27 30.46 -21.09 6.55
N PHE A 28 30.42 -20.26 5.51
CA PHE A 28 29.90 -20.62 4.19
C PHE A 28 31.02 -20.87 3.17
N ALA A 29 30.73 -21.73 2.21
CA ALA A 29 31.56 -21.93 1.03
C ALA A 29 31.83 -20.59 0.31
N GLU A 30 33.00 -20.45 -0.31
CA GLU A 30 33.42 -19.21 -1.00
C GLU A 30 32.38 -18.74 -2.03
N ALA A 31 31.78 -19.68 -2.78
CA ALA A 31 30.74 -19.40 -3.74
C ALA A 31 29.49 -18.76 -3.10
N ASP A 32 29.08 -19.25 -1.92
CA ASP A 32 27.92 -18.77 -1.20
C ASP A 32 28.20 -17.46 -0.46
N ARG A 33 29.42 -17.26 0.05
CA ARG A 33 29.85 -15.98 0.64
C ARG A 33 29.66 -14.81 -0.31
N GLY A 34 30.08 -14.96 -1.57
CA GLY A 34 29.91 -13.92 -2.57
C GLY A 34 28.44 -13.58 -2.86
N ARG A 35 27.57 -14.61 -2.90
CA ARG A 35 26.12 -14.46 -3.10
C ARG A 35 25.48 -13.72 -1.92
N LEU A 36 25.75 -14.18 -0.70
CA LEU A 36 25.23 -13.61 0.53
C LEU A 36 25.67 -12.17 0.74
N ALA A 37 26.95 -11.85 0.46
CA ALA A 37 27.46 -10.50 0.57
C ALA A 37 26.75 -9.54 -0.40
N ARG A 38 26.58 -9.91 -1.68
CA ARG A 38 25.86 -9.08 -2.66
C ARG A 38 24.41 -8.85 -2.28
N ALA A 39 23.72 -9.91 -1.85
CA ALA A 39 22.35 -9.83 -1.36
C ALA A 39 22.24 -8.89 -0.16
N LEU A 40 23.13 -9.04 0.84
CA LEU A 40 23.16 -8.19 2.03
C LEU A 40 23.43 -6.73 1.68
N THR A 41 24.41 -6.44 0.82
CA THR A 41 24.71 -5.08 0.37
C THR A 41 23.50 -4.45 -0.32
N ALA A 42 22.80 -5.19 -1.18
CA ALA A 42 21.62 -4.70 -1.86
C ALA A 42 20.48 -4.38 -0.87
N VAL A 43 20.21 -5.26 0.09
CA VAL A 43 19.21 -5.04 1.15
C VAL A 43 19.58 -3.83 2.01
N MET A 44 20.84 -3.71 2.43
CA MET A 44 21.30 -2.57 3.22
C MET A 44 21.19 -1.25 2.47
N SER A 45 21.46 -1.24 1.16
CA SER A 45 21.28 -0.07 0.31
C SER A 45 19.81 0.35 0.25
N ALA A 46 18.91 -0.62 -0.01
CA ALA A 46 17.46 -0.38 -0.04
C ALA A 46 16.91 0.15 1.29
N LEU A 47 17.48 -0.26 2.42
CA LEU A 47 17.10 0.28 3.72
C LEU A 47 17.72 1.66 3.95
N GLY A 48 18.93 1.94 3.46
CA GLY A 48 19.60 3.23 3.61
C GLY A 48 18.83 4.39 2.95
N ASP A 49 18.37 4.17 1.72
CA ASP A 49 17.68 5.16 0.89
C ASP A 49 16.18 5.18 1.19
N GLY A 50 15.75 6.06 2.09
CA GLY A 50 14.31 6.19 2.40
C GLY A 50 13.49 6.80 1.26
N PRO A 51 12.15 6.59 1.20
CA PRO A 51 11.25 7.13 0.18
C PRO A 51 11.20 8.67 0.09
N GLY A 52 11.83 9.37 1.03
CA GLY A 52 11.90 10.83 1.12
C GLY A 52 13.30 11.39 1.31
N GLY A 53 14.36 10.61 1.03
CA GLY A 53 15.69 11.21 0.84
C GLY A 53 15.60 12.26 -0.25
N ASP A 54 16.09 13.47 0.04
CA ASP A 54 16.05 14.67 -0.80
C ASP A 54 16.54 14.37 -2.23
N ARG A 55 15.64 13.81 -3.07
CA ARG A 55 15.83 13.61 -4.50
C ARG A 55 15.74 14.99 -5.13
N GLY A 56 16.79 15.77 -4.93
CA GLY A 56 17.00 17.01 -5.64
C GLY A 56 17.00 16.70 -7.14
N ASP A 57 15.89 17.06 -7.78
CA ASP A 57 15.80 17.51 -9.18
C ASP A 57 16.56 16.69 -10.24
N ARG A 58 16.70 15.37 -10.05
CA ARG A 58 17.10 14.46 -11.13
C ARG A 58 15.85 14.02 -11.87
N GLY A 59 15.60 14.75 -12.95
CA GLY A 59 14.53 14.49 -13.90
C GLY A 59 14.48 13.03 -14.34
N ASP A 60 13.24 12.52 -14.31
CA ASP A 60 12.73 11.52 -15.23
C ASP A 60 13.62 10.29 -15.45
N SER A 61 13.72 9.45 -14.42
CA SER A 61 14.01 8.04 -14.63
C SER A 61 13.00 7.26 -13.81
N GLY A 62 11.88 6.96 -14.46
CA GLY A 62 10.96 5.94 -14.01
C GLY A 62 11.66 4.59 -14.07
N ASP A 63 12.34 4.22 -13.00
CA ASP A 63 12.76 2.85 -12.77
C ASP A 63 12.77 2.59 -11.26
N GLY A 64 12.42 1.36 -10.88
CA GLY A 64 12.04 1.02 -9.51
C GLY A 64 13.04 1.51 -8.46
N GLY A 65 12.54 2.13 -7.39
CA GLY A 65 13.36 2.54 -6.24
C GLY A 65 14.23 1.40 -5.69
N ASP A 66 15.26 1.74 -4.91
CA ASP A 66 16.35 0.84 -4.52
C ASP A 66 15.89 -0.49 -3.90
N SER A 67 14.72 -0.54 -3.24
CA SER A 67 14.13 -1.80 -2.77
C SER A 67 13.73 -2.76 -3.88
N GLY A 68 13.27 -2.25 -5.03
CA GLY A 68 12.96 -3.08 -6.21
C GLY A 68 14.22 -3.72 -6.78
N ALA A 69 15.31 -2.95 -6.90
CA ALA A 69 16.60 -3.47 -7.31
C ALA A 69 17.13 -4.53 -6.32
N ALA A 70 16.97 -4.30 -5.01
CA ALA A 70 17.34 -5.28 -4.00
C ALA A 70 16.55 -6.59 -4.12
N VAL A 71 15.22 -6.52 -4.34
CA VAL A 71 14.38 -7.71 -4.58
C VAL A 71 14.91 -8.52 -5.77
N GLU A 72 15.22 -7.88 -6.90
CA GLU A 72 15.75 -8.55 -8.08
C GLU A 72 17.15 -9.15 -7.86
N VAL A 73 18.04 -8.43 -7.18
CA VAL A 73 19.38 -8.95 -6.83
C VAL A 73 19.25 -10.20 -5.97
N VAL A 74 18.49 -10.14 -4.87
CA VAL A 74 18.37 -11.27 -3.94
C VAL A 74 17.66 -12.45 -4.61
N ARG A 75 16.60 -12.22 -5.40
CA ARG A 75 15.92 -13.26 -6.17
C ARG A 75 16.85 -13.91 -7.19
N GLY A 76 17.70 -13.11 -7.87
CA GLY A 76 18.73 -13.60 -8.77
C GLY A 76 19.78 -14.46 -8.07
N GLU A 77 20.26 -14.04 -6.89
CA GLU A 77 21.19 -14.84 -6.09
C GLU A 77 20.54 -16.15 -5.63
N LEU A 78 19.27 -16.13 -5.19
CA LEU A 78 18.52 -17.33 -4.80
C LEU A 78 18.34 -18.30 -5.98
N GLY A 79 18.03 -17.78 -7.17
CA GLY A 79 17.86 -18.58 -8.39
C GLY A 79 19.13 -19.27 -8.89
N ARG A 80 20.31 -18.81 -8.49
CA ARG A 80 21.59 -19.48 -8.79
C ARG A 80 21.78 -20.78 -7.98
N GLY A 81 21.05 -20.95 -6.88
CA GLY A 81 21.16 -22.08 -5.96
C GLY A 81 22.47 -22.10 -5.17
N GLY A 82 22.50 -22.90 -4.10
CA GLY A 82 23.70 -23.18 -3.30
C GLY A 82 23.38 -24.10 -2.14
N GLU A 83 24.13 -23.98 -1.05
CA GLU A 83 23.82 -24.76 0.16
C GLU A 83 22.47 -24.36 0.75
N ALA A 84 21.72 -25.34 1.27
CA ALA A 84 20.38 -25.10 1.82
C ALA A 84 20.38 -24.02 2.92
N ARG A 85 21.41 -23.98 3.76
CA ARG A 85 21.59 -22.96 4.81
C ARG A 85 21.82 -21.56 4.22
N ALA A 86 22.55 -21.44 3.12
CA ALA A 86 22.76 -20.16 2.44
C ALA A 86 21.45 -19.68 1.80
N ASP A 87 20.71 -20.60 1.16
CA ASP A 87 19.41 -20.29 0.57
C ASP A 87 18.37 -19.88 1.63
N ASP A 88 18.40 -20.45 2.84
CA ASP A 88 17.56 -20.00 3.95
C ASP A 88 17.82 -18.54 4.34
N VAL A 89 19.11 -18.13 4.43
CA VAL A 89 19.48 -16.74 4.70
C VAL A 89 19.03 -15.83 3.56
N LEU A 90 19.20 -16.25 2.30
CA LEU A 90 18.73 -15.50 1.13
C LEU A 90 17.20 -15.33 1.10
N ARG A 91 16.43 -16.35 1.50
CA ARG A 91 14.95 -16.24 1.63
C ARG A 91 14.57 -15.20 2.68
N THR A 92 15.29 -15.16 3.80
CA THR A 92 15.10 -14.10 4.81
C THR A 92 15.43 -12.72 4.26
N HIS A 93 16.57 -12.55 3.59
CA HIS A 93 16.94 -11.29 2.94
C HIS A 93 15.92 -10.87 1.88
N LEU A 94 15.38 -11.81 1.10
CA LEU A 94 14.35 -11.53 0.11
C LEU A 94 13.06 -11.06 0.77
N ALA A 95 12.63 -11.71 1.86
CA ALA A 95 11.47 -11.29 2.63
C ALA A 95 11.63 -9.87 3.22
N ILE A 96 12.84 -9.52 3.69
CA ILE A 96 13.16 -8.16 4.16
C ILE A 96 13.12 -7.15 3.00
N ALA A 97 13.70 -7.48 1.85
CA ALA A 97 13.66 -6.62 0.66
C ALA A 97 12.24 -6.38 0.16
N LEU A 98 11.41 -7.44 0.14
CA LEU A 98 9.99 -7.35 -0.20
C LEU A 98 9.23 -6.48 0.81
N ALA A 99 9.51 -6.62 2.11
CA ALA A 99 8.92 -5.79 3.15
C ALA A 99 9.29 -4.31 2.97
N ALA A 100 10.55 -4.00 2.68
CA ALA A 100 11.00 -2.66 2.33
C ALA A 100 10.27 -2.13 1.08
N ARG A 101 10.16 -2.97 0.04
CA ARG A 101 9.43 -2.63 -1.19
C ARG A 101 7.96 -2.30 -0.93
N THR A 102 7.30 -2.93 0.06
CA THR A 102 5.93 -2.53 0.41
C THR A 102 5.84 -1.08 0.86
N ALA A 103 6.90 -0.52 1.44
CA ALA A 103 6.92 0.89 1.83
C ALA A 103 7.10 1.81 0.62
N ASP A 104 7.94 1.45 -0.36
CA ASP A 104 8.10 2.21 -1.61
C ASP A 104 6.82 2.26 -2.45
N VAL A 105 6.05 1.16 -2.42
CA VAL A 105 4.77 1.08 -3.13
C VAL A 105 3.70 1.92 -2.42
N ARG A 106 3.81 2.08 -1.10
CA ARG A 106 2.89 2.91 -0.32
C ARG A 106 3.33 4.38 -0.36
N GLY A 107 2.36 5.28 -0.42
CA GLY A 107 2.63 6.71 -0.26
C GLY A 107 2.82 7.04 1.22
N ILE A 108 3.53 8.12 1.52
CA ILE A 108 3.56 8.70 2.86
C ILE A 108 2.40 9.70 2.98
N GLY A 109 1.51 9.46 3.92
CA GLY A 109 0.39 10.32 4.27
C GLY A 109 0.82 11.63 4.95
N PRO A 110 -0.06 12.63 5.08
CA PRO A 110 0.24 13.89 5.77
C PRO A 110 0.62 13.73 7.25
N ASP A 111 0.20 12.62 7.86
CA ASP A 111 0.51 12.22 9.24
C ASP A 111 1.84 11.44 9.35
N GLY A 112 2.47 11.09 8.23
CA GLY A 112 3.65 10.24 8.17
C GLY A 112 3.36 8.74 8.13
N ALA A 113 2.10 8.31 8.03
CA ALA A 113 1.73 6.90 7.89
C ALA A 113 1.92 6.40 6.45
N LEU A 114 2.20 5.11 6.28
CA LEU A 114 2.31 4.47 4.97
C LEU A 114 0.92 4.07 4.45
N VAL A 115 0.42 4.83 3.48
CA VAL A 115 -0.93 4.67 2.93
C VAL A 115 -0.89 4.08 1.52
N VAL A 116 -1.82 3.17 1.24
CA VAL A 116 -2.08 2.70 -0.12
C VAL A 116 -3.05 3.68 -0.75
N ALA A 117 -2.63 4.45 -1.75
CA ALA A 117 -3.42 5.53 -2.34
C ALA A 117 -4.21 5.12 -3.59
N ASN A 118 -3.92 3.95 -4.19
CA ASN A 118 -4.63 3.50 -5.38
C ASN A 118 -4.74 1.97 -5.53
N ALA A 119 -5.58 1.53 -6.46
CA ALA A 119 -5.85 0.12 -6.71
C ALA A 119 -4.61 -0.65 -7.21
N ARG A 120 -3.70 0.01 -7.94
CA ARG A 120 -2.44 -0.59 -8.40
C ARG A 120 -1.51 -0.86 -7.21
N GLN A 121 -1.31 0.14 -6.35
CA GLN A 121 -0.52 -0.02 -5.12
C GLN A 121 -1.09 -1.10 -4.21
N TRP A 122 -2.43 -1.21 -4.11
CA TRP A 122 -3.07 -2.29 -3.35
C TRP A 122 -2.76 -3.67 -3.94
N ALA A 123 -2.85 -3.82 -5.25
CA ALA A 123 -2.58 -5.09 -5.93
C ALA A 123 -1.12 -5.51 -5.75
N GLU A 124 -0.18 -4.58 -5.97
CA GLU A 124 1.26 -4.80 -5.81
C GLU A 124 1.62 -5.11 -4.35
N CYS A 125 1.13 -4.33 -3.38
CA CYS A 125 1.35 -4.63 -1.95
C CYS A 125 0.80 -6.00 -1.54
N ARG A 126 -0.35 -6.41 -2.08
CA ARG A 126 -0.94 -7.72 -1.79
C ARG A 126 -0.03 -8.82 -2.31
N GLU A 127 0.47 -8.71 -3.55
CA GLU A 127 1.38 -9.71 -4.13
C GLU A 127 2.67 -9.84 -3.31
N LEU A 128 3.28 -8.71 -2.94
CA LEU A 128 4.46 -8.68 -2.06
C LEU A 128 4.19 -9.35 -0.71
N VAL A 129 3.04 -9.10 -0.10
CA VAL A 129 2.65 -9.69 1.20
C VAL A 129 2.47 -11.20 1.12
N GLU A 130 1.80 -11.71 0.09
CA GLU A 130 1.66 -13.16 -0.10
C GLU A 130 3.02 -13.82 -0.35
N GLU A 131 3.91 -13.15 -1.09
CA GLU A 131 5.27 -13.64 -1.33
C GLU A 131 6.10 -13.68 -0.03
N ILE A 132 6.02 -12.66 0.84
CA ILE A 132 6.68 -12.66 2.16
C ILE A 132 6.20 -13.85 3.01
N ILE A 133 4.89 -14.11 3.05
CA ILE A 133 4.31 -15.22 3.82
C ILE A 133 4.78 -16.58 3.28
N ALA A 134 4.90 -16.71 1.95
CA ALA A 134 5.35 -17.95 1.33
C ALA A 134 6.86 -18.20 1.50
N LEU A 135 7.68 -17.15 1.53
CA LEU A 135 9.14 -17.25 1.58
C LEU A 135 9.71 -17.37 3.00
N SER A 136 9.15 -16.62 3.96
CA SER A 136 9.86 -16.36 5.21
C SER A 136 9.57 -17.42 6.28
N PRO A 137 10.60 -18.04 6.87
CA PRO A 137 10.43 -18.85 8.08
C PRO A 137 10.36 -17.99 9.36
N HIS A 138 10.62 -16.68 9.29
CA HIS A 138 10.68 -15.83 10.49
C HIS A 138 9.28 -15.41 10.96
N PRO A 139 8.90 -15.74 12.20
CA PRO A 139 7.55 -15.48 12.71
C PRO A 139 7.22 -13.98 12.75
N GLU A 140 8.22 -13.13 12.95
CA GLU A 140 8.04 -11.68 12.99
C GLU A 140 7.72 -11.08 11.60
N LEU A 141 8.36 -11.56 10.53
CA LEU A 141 8.06 -11.14 9.16
C LEU A 141 6.69 -11.67 8.71
N ILE A 142 6.32 -12.89 9.13
CA ILE A 142 4.97 -13.42 8.93
C ILE A 142 3.94 -12.56 9.67
N ALA A 143 4.19 -12.19 10.93
CA ALA A 143 3.32 -11.32 11.71
C ALA A 143 3.15 -9.94 11.06
N PHE A 144 4.25 -9.35 10.57
CA PHE A 144 4.22 -8.12 9.77
C PHE A 144 3.35 -8.27 8.51
N ALA A 145 3.60 -9.29 7.69
CA ALA A 145 2.91 -9.51 6.42
C ALA A 145 1.41 -9.78 6.64
N THR A 146 1.06 -10.60 7.63
CA THR A 146 -0.34 -10.86 8.01
C THR A 146 -1.04 -9.62 8.56
N GLY A 147 -0.37 -8.82 9.38
CA GLY A 147 -0.88 -7.53 9.84
C GLY A 147 -1.14 -6.56 8.67
N LEU A 148 -0.19 -6.47 7.73
CA LEU A 148 -0.35 -5.67 6.52
C LEU A 148 -1.48 -6.20 5.63
N ARG A 149 -1.63 -7.52 5.48
CA ARG A 149 -2.76 -8.16 4.78
C ARG A 149 -4.09 -7.75 5.39
N GLY A 150 -4.19 -7.75 6.72
CA GLY A 150 -5.37 -7.28 7.45
C GLY A 150 -5.71 -5.83 7.12
N ARG A 151 -4.72 -4.93 7.17
CA ARG A 151 -4.87 -3.52 6.78
C ARG A 151 -5.29 -3.35 5.32
N LEU A 152 -4.74 -4.14 4.39
CA LEU A 152 -5.12 -4.11 2.97
C LEU A 152 -6.56 -4.59 2.74
N VAL A 153 -7.03 -5.60 3.48
CA VAL A 153 -8.42 -6.06 3.42
C VAL A 153 -9.37 -4.99 3.95
N GLU A 154 -9.00 -4.32 5.06
CA GLU A 154 -9.78 -3.22 5.61
C GLU A 154 -9.82 -2.01 4.67
N ALA A 155 -8.68 -1.63 4.09
CA ALA A 155 -8.59 -0.54 3.12
C ALA A 155 -9.48 -0.76 1.88
N ARG A 156 -9.69 -2.03 1.48
CA ARG A 156 -10.58 -2.39 0.37
C ARG A 156 -12.07 -2.21 0.70
N ARG A 157 -12.45 -2.16 1.98
CA ARG A 157 -13.85 -1.95 2.37
C ARG A 157 -14.29 -0.55 1.95
N TRP A 158 -15.52 -0.47 1.46
CA TRP A 158 -16.13 0.81 1.14
C TRP A 158 -16.49 1.51 2.45
N ARG A 159 -16.01 2.74 2.62
CA ARG A 159 -16.45 3.62 3.70
C ARG A 159 -17.36 4.70 3.14
N TRP A 160 -18.40 5.01 3.90
CA TRP A 160 -19.22 6.17 3.64
C TRP A 160 -18.44 7.40 4.08
N VAL A 161 -18.11 8.26 3.12
CA VAL A 161 -17.57 9.58 3.44
C VAL A 161 -18.75 10.47 3.78
N GLU A 162 -18.66 11.17 4.90
CA GLU A 162 -19.71 12.08 5.34
C GLU A 162 -19.90 13.15 4.26
N PRO A 163 -21.10 13.24 3.67
CA PRO A 163 -21.35 14.18 2.59
C PRO A 163 -21.27 15.62 3.11
N ASP A 164 -20.80 16.53 2.26
CA ASP A 164 -20.96 17.96 2.54
C ASP A 164 -22.46 18.27 2.66
N VAL A 165 -22.81 18.96 3.74
CA VAL A 165 -24.18 19.23 4.19
C VAL A 165 -25.00 19.87 3.07
N TRP A 166 -24.38 20.75 2.29
CA TRP A 166 -25.01 21.42 1.15
C TRP A 166 -25.43 20.45 0.06
N THR A 167 -24.55 19.53 -0.32
CA THR A 167 -24.83 18.53 -1.35
C THR A 167 -25.96 17.60 -0.92
N ALA A 168 -25.94 17.16 0.33
CA ALA A 168 -27.00 16.33 0.91
C ALA A 168 -28.36 17.07 0.92
N ALA A 169 -28.36 18.35 1.31
CA ALA A 169 -29.56 19.18 1.34
C ALA A 169 -30.16 19.39 -0.04
N VAL A 170 -29.34 19.68 -1.07
CA VAL A 170 -29.80 19.87 -2.44
C VAL A 170 -30.43 18.60 -3.01
N VAL A 171 -29.79 17.44 -2.81
CA VAL A 171 -30.35 16.15 -3.27
C VAL A 171 -31.63 15.83 -2.51
N GLY A 172 -31.65 16.03 -1.19
CA GLY A 172 -32.86 15.83 -0.38
C GLY A 172 -34.03 16.70 -0.85
N LEU A 173 -33.77 17.98 -1.13
CA LEU A 173 -34.79 18.90 -1.63
C LEU A 173 -35.29 18.48 -3.02
N ALA A 174 -34.40 18.11 -3.93
CA ALA A 174 -34.80 17.66 -5.27
C ALA A 174 -35.72 16.43 -5.20
N VAL A 175 -35.36 15.44 -4.38
CA VAL A 175 -36.15 14.23 -4.17
C VAL A 175 -37.51 14.53 -3.53
N LEU A 176 -37.57 15.53 -2.65
CA LEU A 176 -38.82 15.94 -2.02
C LEU A 176 -39.74 16.70 -2.99
N VAL A 177 -39.21 17.61 -3.81
CA VAL A 177 -40.03 18.54 -4.61
C VAL A 177 -40.50 17.91 -5.92
N LEU A 178 -39.65 17.16 -6.62
CA LEU A 178 -39.94 16.63 -7.97
C LEU A 178 -41.23 15.78 -8.06
N PRO A 179 -41.52 14.85 -7.13
CA PRO A 179 -42.74 14.04 -7.20
C PRO A 179 -44.02 14.85 -6.96
N PHE A 180 -43.95 15.87 -6.09
CA PHE A 180 -45.11 16.70 -5.75
C PHE A 180 -45.54 17.60 -6.89
N VAL A 181 -44.59 18.08 -7.71
CA VAL A 181 -44.91 18.86 -8.91
C VAL A 181 -45.76 18.03 -9.88
N GLY A 182 -45.39 16.77 -10.13
CA GLY A 182 -46.18 15.89 -11.00
C GLY A 182 -47.60 15.62 -10.48
N ALA A 183 -47.73 15.41 -9.17
CA ALA A 183 -49.01 15.20 -8.51
C ALA A 183 -49.91 16.45 -8.58
N ALA A 184 -49.33 17.64 -8.37
CA ALA A 184 -50.07 18.91 -8.41
C ALA A 184 -50.66 19.21 -9.80
N ILE A 185 -50.03 18.75 -10.88
CA ILE A 185 -50.48 18.94 -12.26
C ILE A 185 -51.43 17.80 -12.70
N GLY A 186 -51.64 16.77 -11.85
CA GLY A 186 -52.49 15.62 -12.17
C GLY A 186 -51.93 14.71 -13.26
N SER A 187 -50.62 14.77 -13.55
CA SER A 187 -49.99 14.00 -14.62
C SER A 187 -49.20 12.83 -14.09
N ALA A 188 -49.75 11.62 -14.25
CA ALA A 188 -49.10 10.37 -13.83
C ALA A 188 -47.72 10.18 -14.49
N VAL A 189 -47.57 10.56 -15.76
CA VAL A 189 -46.30 10.45 -16.50
C VAL A 189 -45.22 11.32 -15.85
N VAL A 190 -45.56 12.55 -15.49
CA VAL A 190 -44.62 13.49 -14.84
C VAL A 190 -44.23 12.99 -13.46
N THR A 191 -45.16 12.43 -12.69
CA THR A 191 -44.86 11.84 -11.38
C THR A 191 -43.91 10.66 -11.50
N VAL A 192 -44.15 9.73 -12.44
CA VAL A 192 -43.25 8.57 -12.66
C VAL A 192 -41.86 9.03 -13.09
N ALA A 193 -41.76 10.00 -14.00
CA ALA A 193 -40.48 10.58 -14.40
C ALA A 193 -39.75 11.25 -13.23
N GLY A 194 -40.47 12.02 -12.40
CA GLY A 194 -39.91 12.67 -11.21
C GLY A 194 -39.37 11.66 -10.19
N VAL A 195 -40.08 10.56 -9.96
CA VAL A 195 -39.61 9.46 -9.08
C VAL A 195 -38.38 8.79 -9.67
N ALA A 196 -38.35 8.52 -10.98
CA ALA A 196 -37.19 7.90 -11.63
C ALA A 196 -35.95 8.80 -11.55
N VAL A 197 -36.10 10.10 -11.81
CA VAL A 197 -35.03 11.09 -11.69
C VAL A 197 -34.56 11.23 -10.24
N GLY A 198 -35.48 11.31 -9.27
CA GLY A 198 -35.15 11.34 -7.85
C GLY A 198 -34.37 10.11 -7.41
N GLY A 199 -34.79 8.92 -7.85
CA GLY A 199 -34.07 7.66 -7.60
C GLY A 199 -32.67 7.66 -8.21
N ALA A 200 -32.52 8.13 -9.45
CA ALA A 200 -31.22 8.25 -10.10
C ALA A 200 -30.30 9.25 -9.39
N LEU A 201 -30.83 10.37 -8.88
CA LEU A 201 -30.07 11.35 -8.09
C LEU A 201 -29.59 10.77 -6.76
N VAL A 202 -30.45 10.08 -6.01
CA VAL A 202 -30.05 9.40 -4.77
C VAL A 202 -29.01 8.34 -5.04
N PHE A 203 -29.20 7.53 -6.09
CA PHE A 203 -28.24 6.50 -6.49
C PHE A 203 -26.89 7.10 -6.88
N GLY A 204 -26.88 8.14 -7.70
CA GLY A 204 -25.67 8.86 -8.08
C GLY A 204 -24.97 9.48 -6.88
N PHE A 205 -25.73 10.10 -5.97
CA PHE A 205 -25.21 10.67 -4.73
C PHE A 205 -24.57 9.61 -3.83
N VAL A 206 -25.26 8.47 -3.63
CA VAL A 206 -24.75 7.31 -2.88
C VAL A 206 -23.45 6.82 -3.51
N MET A 207 -23.43 6.62 -4.83
CA MET A 207 -22.24 6.13 -5.54
C MET A 207 -21.08 7.13 -5.53
N ALA A 208 -21.35 8.44 -5.53
CA ALA A 208 -20.33 9.48 -5.45
C ALA A 208 -19.69 9.59 -4.05
N HIS A 209 -20.46 9.33 -2.99
CA HIS A 209 -19.99 9.41 -1.60
C HIS A 209 -19.45 8.07 -1.07
N ARG A 210 -19.71 6.98 -1.79
CA ARG A 210 -19.06 5.71 -1.53
C ARG A 210 -17.64 5.78 -2.06
N ARG A 211 -16.68 6.09 -1.18
CA ARG A 211 -15.26 5.99 -1.50
C ARG A 211 -14.68 4.71 -0.90
N ARG A 212 -13.68 4.14 -1.56
CA ARG A 212 -12.93 3.03 -0.97
C ARG A 212 -12.10 3.60 0.18
N GLY A 213 -11.91 2.86 1.28
CA GLY A 213 -11.28 3.38 2.51
C GLY A 213 -9.93 4.07 2.26
N TRP A 214 -9.15 3.57 1.31
CA TRP A 214 -7.88 4.18 0.89
C TRP A 214 -7.97 5.60 0.30
N ALA A 215 -9.13 6.03 -0.18
CA ALA A 215 -9.35 7.38 -0.70
C ALA A 215 -9.90 8.36 0.36
N VAL A 216 -10.14 7.89 1.58
CA VAL A 216 -10.79 8.66 2.66
C VAL A 216 -9.80 9.00 3.77
N ASP A 217 -8.90 8.06 4.09
CA ASP A 217 -7.91 8.23 5.16
C ASP A 217 -6.48 8.31 4.58
N PRO A 218 -6.06 9.45 3.99
CA PRO A 218 -4.65 9.65 3.71
C PRO A 218 -3.85 10.02 4.97
N GLY A 219 -4.47 10.35 6.11
CA GLY A 219 -3.74 10.57 7.36
C GLY A 219 -4.60 11.11 8.51
N ARG A 220 -5.19 10.21 9.31
CA ARG A 220 -5.97 10.55 10.50
C ARG A 220 -5.50 9.73 11.68
#